data_AF-A0A9E4FFZ5-F1
#
_entry.id   AF-A0A9E4FFZ5-F1
#
_cell.length_a   1.000
_cell.length_b   1.000
_cell.length_c   1.000
_cell.angle_alpha   90.00
_cell.angle_beta   90.00
_cell.angle_gamma   90.00
#
_symmetry.space_group_name_H-M   'P 1'
#
loop_
_entity.id
_entity.type
_entity.pdbx_description
1 polymer ?
#
loop_
_entity_poly.entity_id
_entity_poly.type
_entity_poly.pdbx_seq_one_letter_code
_entity_poly.pdbx_strand_id
1 'polypeptide(L)' 'MNTQHRKIASGSRKGAMPSHKYRPFEPVVLPDRHWPSTVLTGPPRWCSVDLRDGNQALIDPMNVNEKLRMYELLLDVG' A
#
# COMPACT_ATOMS: atom_id res chain seq x y z
N MET A 1 28.43 -39.65 -20.18
CA MET A 1 27.91 -38.98 -18.98
C MET A 1 27.02 -37.84 -19.43
N ASN A 2 25.71 -38.04 -19.47
CA ASN A 2 24.76 -37.02 -19.94
C ASN A 2 23.80 -36.68 -18.80
N THR A 3 24.03 -35.54 -18.15
CA THR A 3 23.28 -35.10 -16.97
C THR A 3 21.99 -34.44 -17.43
N GLN A 4 20.87 -35.18 -17.39
CA GLN A 4 19.54 -34.62 -17.62
C GLN A 4 19.16 -33.70 -16.45
N HIS A 5 19.14 -32.38 -16.69
CA HIS A 5 18.50 -31.42 -15.79
C HIS A 5 16.98 -31.69 -15.74
N ARG A 6 16.50 -32.33 -14.68
CA ARG A 6 15.06 -32.40 -14.37
C ARG A 6 14.52 -30.99 -14.17
N LYS A 7 13.66 -30.52 -15.08
CA LYS A 7 12.78 -29.38 -14.84
C LYS A 7 11.75 -29.80 -13.79
N ILE A 8 11.82 -29.21 -12.61
CA ILE A 8 10.78 -29.35 -11.58
C ILE A 8 9.61 -28.46 -12.03
N ALA A 9 8.57 -29.07 -12.61
CA ALA A 9 7.34 -28.34 -12.91
C ALA A 9 6.64 -28.01 -11.57
N SER A 10 6.58 -26.73 -11.19
CA SER A 10 5.79 -26.29 -10.05
C SER A 10 4.29 -26.37 -10.41
N GLY A 11 3.69 -27.53 -10.22
CA GLY A 11 2.27 -27.76 -10.45
C GLY A 11 1.41 -27.11 -9.37
N SER A 12 1.16 -25.80 -9.47
CA SER A 12 0.10 -25.17 -8.68
C SER A 12 -1.25 -25.47 -9.34
N ARG A 13 -2.09 -26.26 -8.67
CA ARG A 13 -3.48 -26.46 -9.07
C ARG A 13 -4.20 -25.12 -8.94
N LYS A 14 -4.56 -24.50 -10.07
CA LYS A 14 -5.42 -23.31 -10.11
C LYS A 14 -6.80 -23.71 -9.59
N GLY A 15 -7.08 -23.44 -8.31
CA GLY A 15 -8.45 -23.33 -7.84
C GLY A 15 -9.20 -22.30 -8.69
N ALA A 16 -10.49 -22.52 -8.95
CA ALA A 16 -11.30 -21.63 -9.77
C ALA A 16 -11.56 -20.30 -9.02
N MET A 17 -10.59 -19.39 -9.09
CA MET A 17 -10.78 -18.01 -8.64
C MET A 17 -11.53 -17.23 -9.72
N PRO A 18 -12.50 -16.35 -9.38
CA PRO A 18 -13.27 -15.57 -10.34
C PRO A 18 -12.46 -14.38 -10.89
N SER A 19 -11.28 -14.65 -11.46
CA SER A 19 -10.35 -13.64 -11.95
C SER A 19 -10.94 -12.75 -13.04
N HIS A 20 -11.91 -13.27 -13.81
CA HIS A 20 -12.63 -12.52 -14.85
C HIS A 20 -13.42 -11.31 -14.31
N LYS A 21 -13.68 -11.22 -13.00
CA LYS A 21 -14.31 -10.05 -12.36
C LYS A 21 -13.38 -8.85 -12.26
N TYR A 22 -12.07 -9.06 -12.37
CA TYR A 22 -11.05 -8.06 -12.15
C TYR A 22 -10.24 -7.85 -13.42
N ARG A 23 -10.14 -6.60 -13.87
CA ARG A 23 -9.32 -6.24 -15.03
C ARG A 23 -7.90 -5.89 -14.56
N PRO A 24 -6.85 -6.24 -15.33
CA PRO A 24 -5.51 -5.74 -15.07
C PRO A 24 -5.46 -4.20 -15.06
N PHE A 25 -4.55 -3.64 -14.27
CA PHE A 25 -4.26 -2.21 -14.32
C PHE A 25 -3.48 -1.87 -15.60
N GLU A 26 -3.88 -0.82 -16.30
CA GLU A 26 -3.18 -0.33 -17.50
C GLU A 26 -1.90 0.43 -17.10
N PRO A 27 -0.71 0.02 -17.57
CA PRO A 27 0.54 0.66 -17.17
C PRO A 27 0.62 2.14 -17.57
N VAL A 28 0.99 2.99 -16.62
CA VAL A 28 1.34 4.40 -16.90
C VAL A 28 2.77 4.47 -17.42
N VAL A 29 2.93 4.97 -18.66
CA VAL A 29 4.24 5.08 -19.32
C VAL A 29 4.92 6.39 -18.90
N LEU A 30 5.97 6.27 -18.08
CA LEU A 30 6.84 7.36 -17.65
C LEU A 30 8.30 6.98 -17.95
N PRO A 31 8.78 7.20 -19.19
CA PRO A 31 10.09 6.71 -19.62
C PRO A 31 11.23 7.40 -18.85
N ASP A 32 11.10 8.71 -18.61
CA ASP A 32 12.10 9.55 -17.94
C ASP A 32 11.82 9.67 -16.42
N ARG A 33 11.34 8.60 -15.80
CA ARG A 33 11.11 8.60 -14.34
C ARG A 33 12.45 8.59 -13.59
N HIS A 34 12.58 9.50 -12.64
CA HIS A 34 13.80 9.63 -11.83
C HIS A 34 13.71 8.98 -10.44
N TRP A 35 12.51 8.61 -9.98
CA TRP A 35 12.34 7.99 -8.66
C TRP A 35 13.16 6.69 -8.44
N PRO A 36 13.51 5.85 -9.44
CA PRO A 36 14.35 4.67 -9.21
C PRO A 36 15.79 4.98 -8.80
N SER A 37 16.32 6.15 -9.19
CA SER A 37 17.70 6.56 -8.89
C SER A 37 17.80 7.69 -7.86
N THR A 38 16.66 8.23 -7.44
CA THR A 38 16.60 9.32 -6.45
C THR A 38 16.68 8.75 -5.04
N VAL A 39 17.60 9.27 -4.22
CA VAL A 39 17.69 8.96 -2.79
C VAL A 39 17.04 10.11 -2.02
N LEU A 40 16.13 9.80 -1.08
CA LEU A 40 15.52 10.80 -0.21
C LEU A 40 16.59 11.40 0.71
N THR A 41 16.69 12.73 0.74
CA THR A 41 17.68 13.48 1.55
C THR A 41 17.09 14.08 2.82
N GLY A 42 15.78 13.99 3.02
CA GLY A 42 15.09 14.52 4.18
C GLY A 42 13.63 14.08 4.22
N PRO A 43 12.92 14.35 5.33
CA PRO A 43 11.51 14.01 5.47
C PRO A 43 10.64 14.89 4.57
N PRO A 44 9.51 14.36 4.05
CA PRO A 44 8.50 15.18 3.39
C PRO A 44 7.74 16.04 4.41
N ARG A 45 6.90 16.94 3.90
CA ARG A 45 5.85 17.54 4.73
C ARG A 45 4.77 16.51 5.00
N TRP A 46 4.47 16.27 6.27
CA TRP A 46 3.41 15.37 6.68
C TRP A 46 2.05 16.08 6.71
N CYS A 47 0.99 15.32 6.44
CA CYS A 47 -0.39 15.73 6.59
C CYS A 47 -1.16 14.56 7.19
N SER A 48 -1.45 14.64 8.49
CA SER A 48 -2.28 13.64 9.15
C SER A 48 -3.73 13.78 8.69
N VAL A 49 -4.37 12.65 8.39
CA VAL A 49 -5.78 12.56 7.98
C VAL A 49 -6.63 11.76 8.97
N ASP A 50 -6.05 11.43 10.12
CA ASP A 50 -6.59 10.51 11.12
C ASP A 50 -7.97 10.95 11.65
N LEU A 51 -8.16 12.25 11.86
CA LEU A 51 -9.43 12.81 12.34
C LEU A 51 -10.58 12.77 11.32
N ARG A 52 -10.27 12.57 10.03
CA ARG A 52 -11.28 12.50 8.95
C ARG A 52 -11.30 11.15 8.29
N ASP A 53 -10.27 10.82 7.52
CA ASP A 53 -10.22 9.60 6.70
C ASP A 53 -10.08 8.37 7.62
N GLY A 54 -9.19 8.46 8.61
CA GLY A 54 -9.05 7.42 9.63
C GLY A 54 -10.35 7.22 10.41
N ASN A 55 -10.96 8.31 10.88
CA ASN A 55 -12.22 8.26 11.60
C ASN A 55 -13.38 7.64 10.79
N GLN A 56 -13.40 7.82 9.46
CA GLN A 56 -14.43 7.26 8.58
C GLN A 56 -14.30 5.75 8.41
N ALA A 57 -13.11 5.18 8.64
CA ALA A 57 -12.88 3.74 8.56
C ALA A 57 -13.23 2.97 9.84
N LEU A 58 -13.50 3.67 10.95
CA LEU A 58 -13.84 3.03 12.22
C LEU A 58 -15.29 2.51 12.22
N ILE A 59 -15.49 1.33 12.83
CA ILE A 59 -16.83 0.78 13.09
C ILE A 59 -17.60 1.73 14.01
N ASP A 60 -16.96 2.10 15.13
CA ASP A 60 -17.45 3.10 16.07
C ASP A 60 -16.65 4.40 15.85
N PRO A 61 -17.26 5.45 15.28
CA PRO A 61 -16.57 6.72 15.05
C PRO A 61 -16.12 7.36 16.36
N MET A 62 -14.99 8.06 16.31
CA MET A 62 -14.47 8.79 17.47
C MET A 62 -15.48 9.81 17.96
N ASN A 63 -15.67 9.82 19.28
CA ASN A 63 -16.38 10.88 19.97
C ASN A 63 -15.49 12.16 20.07
N VAL A 64 -16.06 13.24 20.60
CA VAL A 64 -15.36 14.54 20.68
C VAL A 64 -14.08 14.46 21.51
N ASN A 65 -14.07 13.76 22.64
CA ASN A 65 -12.90 13.66 23.51
C ASN A 65 -11.77 12.85 22.86
N GLU A 66 -12.12 11.78 22.14
CA GLU A 66 -11.15 10.98 21.39
C GLU A 66 -10.54 11.78 20.24
N LYS A 67 -11.35 12.56 19.53
CA LYS A 67 -10.85 13.48 18.49
C LYS A 67 -9.92 14.54 19.06
N LEU A 68 -10.26 15.14 20.21
CA LEU A 68 -9.40 16.12 20.86
C LEU A 68 -8.07 15.47 21.30
N ARG A 69 -8.11 14.29 21.90
CA ARG A 69 -6.90 13.56 22.30
C ARG A 69 -6.02 13.21 21.10
N MET A 70 -6.60 12.79 19.98
CA MET A 70 -5.86 12.51 18.75
C MET A 70 -5.28 13.80 18.16
N TYR A 71 -6.04 14.90 18.17
CA TYR A 71 -5.56 16.20 17.71
C TYR A 71 -4.36 16.69 18.54
N GLU A 72 -4.47 16.64 19.87
CA GLU A 72 -3.38 17.00 20.80
C GLU A 72 -2.13 16.13 20.55
N LEU A 73 -2.32 14.81 20.40
CA LEU A 73 -1.22 13.90 20.08
C LEU A 73 -0.51 14.27 18.76
N LEU A 74 -1.28 14.62 17.72
CA LEU A 74 -0.69 15.00 16.43
C LEU A 74 0.10 16.30 16.53
N LEU A 75 -0.38 17.26 17.32
CA LEU A 75 0.35 18.50 17.59
C LEU A 75 1.63 18.25 18.40
N ASP A 76 1.60 17.34 19.37
CA ASP A 76 2.77 16.97 20.17
C ASP A 76 3.85 16.25 19.33
N VAL A 77 3.45 15.55 18.27
CA VAL A 77 4.38 14.89 17.33
C VAL A 77 5.04 15.89 16.37
N GLY A 78 4.28 16.87 15.86
CA GLY A 78 4.76 17.92 14.94
C GLY A 78 4.18 17.87 13.53
#